data_AF-A0A3G2T9T8-F1
#
_entry.id   AF-A0A3G2T9T8-F1
#
_cell.length_a   1.000
_cell.length_b   1.000
_cell.length_c   1.000
_cell.angle_alpha   90.00
_cell.angle_beta   90.00
_cell.angle_gamma   90.00
#
_symmetry.space_group_name_H-M   'P 1'
#
loop_
_entity.id
_entity.type
_entity.pdbx_description
1 polymer ?
#
loop_
_entity_poly.entity_id
_entity_poly.type
_entity_poly.pdbx_seq_one_letter_code
_entity_poly.pdbx_strand_id
1 'polypeptide(L)'
;MKKIFLTLSFLSSLGIFAQKNLIQNGGFEYDATSWNNENLLTISPYSKHSGQKGGSITQYTSPTWKGIDQSFSIPKNTSALEVSAWVKADGIEKGKSDWNKAVIIAEIAGKGKNVVALDGTTAWQEVKKNHSHQ
;
A
#
# COMPACT_ATOMS: atom_id res chain seq x y z
N MET A 1 -4.33 28.90 56.29
CA MET A 1 -5.30 28.35 55.31
C MET A 1 -4.53 27.90 54.07
N LYS A 2 -4.29 26.59 53.89
CA LYS A 2 -3.62 26.04 52.70
C LYS A 2 -4.68 25.30 51.87
N LYS A 3 -4.98 25.81 50.67
CA LYS A 3 -5.90 25.17 49.73
C LYS A 3 -5.10 24.15 48.92
N ILE A 4 -5.39 22.87 49.11
CA ILE A 4 -4.88 21.78 48.27
C ILE A 4 -5.81 21.68 47.06
N PHE A 5 -5.28 21.97 45.87
CA PHE A 5 -5.95 21.71 44.61
C PHE A 5 -5.62 20.29 44.16
N LEU A 6 -6.64 19.43 44.06
CA LEU A 6 -6.53 18.11 43.48
C LEU A 6 -6.92 18.21 42.00
N THR A 7 -5.93 18.23 41.10
CA THR A 7 -6.17 18.15 39.65
C THR A 7 -6.38 16.70 39.25
N LEU A 8 -7.63 16.37 38.92
CA LEU A 8 -8.01 15.06 38.40
C LEU A 8 -7.71 15.02 36.88
N SER A 9 -6.57 14.46 36.50
CA SER A 9 -6.22 14.25 35.09
C SER A 9 -7.01 13.06 34.55
N PHE A 10 -8.09 13.34 33.83
CA PHE A 10 -8.82 12.33 33.05
C PHE A 10 -7.95 11.92 31.85
N LEU A 11 -7.26 10.78 31.95
CA LEU A 11 -6.52 10.20 30.85
C LEU A 11 -7.54 9.56 29.89
N SER A 12 -8.06 10.34 28.94
CA SER A 12 -8.90 9.81 27.86
C SER A 12 -8.02 8.93 26.97
N SER A 13 -8.04 7.63 27.20
CA SER A 13 -7.52 6.66 26.24
C SER A 13 -8.39 6.74 24.99
N LEU A 14 -7.97 7.57 24.02
CA LEU A 14 -8.47 7.47 22.66
C LEU A 14 -8.09 6.07 22.20
N GLY A 15 -9.04 5.14 22.26
CA GLY A 15 -8.92 3.83 21.64
C GLY A 15 -8.77 4.06 20.15
N ILE A 16 -7.54 4.21 19.67
CA ILE A 16 -7.24 4.14 18.26
C ILE A 16 -7.55 2.68 17.92
N PHE A 17 -8.73 2.44 17.33
CA PHE A 17 -8.98 1.21 16.60
C PHE A 17 -8.02 1.22 15.41
N ALA A 18 -6.76 0.85 15.66
CA ALA A 18 -5.80 0.65 14.61
C ALA A 18 -6.36 -0.48 13.76
N GLN A 19 -6.92 -0.13 12.60
CA GLN A 19 -7.38 -1.10 11.63
C GLN A 19 -6.17 -1.97 11.30
N LYS A 20 -6.29 -3.28 11.56
CA LYS A 20 -5.18 -4.21 11.32
C LYS A 20 -4.82 -4.14 9.85
N ASN A 21 -3.58 -3.75 9.55
CA ASN A 21 -3.06 -3.87 8.20
C ASN A 21 -3.01 -5.36 7.83
N LEU A 22 -3.72 -5.74 6.77
CA LEU A 22 -3.78 -7.12 6.29
C LEU A 22 -2.57 -7.49 5.43
N ILE A 23 -1.89 -6.49 4.86
CA ILE A 23 -0.64 -6.67 4.11
C ILE A 23 0.51 -6.82 5.11
N GLN A 24 1.35 -7.82 4.87
CA GLN A 24 2.55 -8.05 5.65
C GLN A 24 3.74 -7.38 4.96
N ASN A 25 4.67 -6.80 5.71
CA ASN A 25 5.89 -6.21 5.14
C ASN A 25 5.63 -5.23 3.96
N GLY A 26 4.53 -4.45 4.01
CA GLY A 26 4.20 -3.50 2.94
C GLY A 26 5.18 -2.33 2.80
N GLY A 27 5.99 -2.09 3.83
CA GLY A 27 7.08 -1.10 3.82
C GLY A 27 8.43 -1.66 3.35
N PHE A 28 8.54 -2.96 3.06
CA PHE A 28 9.78 -3.61 2.60
C PHE A 28 10.97 -3.56 3.58
N GLU A 29 10.71 -3.36 4.88
CA GLU A 29 11.75 -3.33 5.91
C GLU A 29 12.43 -4.71 6.06
N TYR A 30 11.69 -5.78 5.79
CA TYR A 30 12.17 -7.17 5.73
C TYR A 30 12.40 -7.64 4.29
N ASP A 31 12.90 -6.73 3.44
CA ASP A 31 13.15 -6.97 2.02
C ASP A 31 11.88 -7.46 1.30
N ALA A 32 11.96 -8.50 0.47
CA ALA A 32 10.81 -9.02 -0.28
C ALA A 32 9.96 -10.05 0.50
N THR A 33 10.24 -10.27 1.79
CA THR A 33 9.49 -11.23 2.61
C THR A 33 7.99 -11.00 2.55
N SER A 34 7.21 -12.09 2.46
CA SER A 34 5.74 -12.12 2.32
C SER A 34 5.19 -11.69 0.95
N TRP A 35 6.01 -11.26 -0.01
CA TRP A 35 5.56 -10.95 -1.38
C TRP A 35 5.79 -12.14 -2.33
N ASN A 36 4.81 -12.42 -3.19
CA ASN A 36 4.99 -13.35 -4.30
C ASN A 36 5.81 -12.69 -5.42
N ASN A 37 6.53 -13.51 -6.21
CA ASN A 37 7.45 -13.07 -7.26
C ASN A 37 8.53 -12.10 -6.74
N GLU A 38 9.08 -12.39 -5.56
CA GLU A 38 10.10 -11.58 -4.89
C GLU A 38 11.32 -11.25 -5.77
N ASN A 39 11.67 -12.12 -6.70
CA ASN A 39 12.77 -11.93 -7.64
C ASN A 39 12.56 -10.76 -8.62
N LEU A 40 11.34 -10.21 -8.71
CA LEU A 40 11.02 -9.02 -9.51
C LEU A 40 11.16 -7.72 -8.71
N LEU A 41 11.29 -7.80 -7.38
CA LEU A 41 11.50 -6.64 -6.51
C LEU A 41 12.97 -6.25 -6.46
N THR A 42 13.23 -4.97 -6.70
CA THR A 42 14.48 -4.33 -6.29
C THR A 42 14.23 -3.61 -4.97
N ILE A 43 14.98 -3.99 -3.93
CA ILE A 43 14.91 -3.33 -2.61
C ILE A 43 15.99 -2.26 -2.54
N SER A 44 15.63 -1.05 -2.12
CA SER A 44 16.54 0.10 -2.11
C SER A 44 16.35 1.00 -0.88
N PRO A 45 17.44 1.48 -0.26
CA PRO A 45 17.35 2.51 0.77
C PRO A 45 17.22 3.93 0.21
N TYR A 46 17.32 4.11 -1.11
CA TYR A 46 17.29 5.43 -1.75
C TYR A 46 15.93 5.75 -2.37
N SER A 47 15.21 4.73 -2.85
CA SER A 47 13.88 4.86 -3.44
C SER A 47 12.81 4.38 -2.46
N LYS A 48 12.57 5.19 -1.43
CA LYS A 48 11.60 4.91 -0.36
C LYS A 48 10.76 6.12 -0.01
N HIS A 49 9.54 5.88 0.47
CA HIS A 49 8.68 6.92 1.01
C HIS A 49 8.98 7.21 2.49
N SER A 50 9.14 6.15 3.28
CA SER A 50 9.40 6.20 4.73
C SER A 50 10.21 4.97 5.14
N GLY A 51 10.68 4.92 6.38
CA GLY A 51 11.42 3.75 6.90
C GLY A 51 12.84 3.66 6.33
N GLN A 52 13.42 2.47 6.33
CA GLN A 52 14.79 2.26 5.87
C GLN A 52 14.86 1.88 4.40
N LYS A 53 13.82 1.22 3.87
CA LYS A 53 13.81 0.60 2.55
C LYS A 53 12.53 0.91 1.78
N GLY A 54 12.56 0.64 0.48
CA GLY A 54 11.40 0.63 -0.41
C GLY A 54 11.60 -0.41 -1.50
N GLY A 55 10.49 -0.91 -2.05
CA GLY A 55 10.47 -1.86 -3.16
C GLY A 55 10.12 -1.17 -4.47
N SER A 56 10.82 -1.52 -5.54
CA SER A 56 10.50 -1.08 -6.90
C SER A 56 10.49 -2.25 -7.87
N ILE A 57 9.55 -2.22 -8.82
CA ILE A 57 9.55 -3.11 -9.99
C ILE A 57 10.02 -2.27 -11.16
N THR A 58 11.03 -2.78 -11.88
CA THR A 58 11.54 -2.12 -13.07
C THR A 58 11.39 -3.01 -14.30
N GLN A 59 10.99 -2.39 -15.41
CA GLN A 59 10.88 -3.05 -16.70
C GLN A 59 11.58 -2.17 -17.75
N TYR A 60 12.64 -2.70 -18.34
CA TYR A 60 13.42 -2.01 -19.38
C TYR A 60 13.16 -2.59 -20.78
N THR A 61 12.50 -3.75 -20.88
CA THR A 61 12.29 -4.47 -22.14
C THR A 61 10.80 -4.57 -22.47
N SER A 62 10.52 -4.97 -23.73
CA SER A 62 9.20 -5.18 -24.38
C SER A 62 7.98 -5.33 -23.43
N PRO A 63 6.81 -4.73 -23.75
CA PRO A 63 5.67 -4.59 -22.84
C PRO A 63 5.16 -5.94 -22.32
N THR A 64 5.71 -6.35 -21.19
CA THR A 64 5.38 -7.58 -20.47
C THR A 64 5.00 -7.20 -19.06
N TRP A 65 3.88 -7.75 -18.60
CA TRP A 65 3.40 -7.54 -17.25
C TRP A 65 4.39 -8.18 -16.27
N LYS A 66 4.97 -7.35 -15.40
CA LYS A 66 5.72 -7.76 -14.21
C LYS A 66 4.99 -7.22 -13.00
N GLY A 67 4.80 -8.07 -12.01
CA GLY A 67 4.04 -7.74 -10.83
C GLY A 67 4.43 -8.62 -9.66
N ILE A 68 4.23 -8.07 -8.47
CA ILE A 68 4.22 -8.79 -7.21
C ILE A 68 2.82 -8.71 -6.64
N ASP A 69 2.51 -9.64 -5.74
CA ASP A 69 1.24 -9.63 -5.04
C ASP A 69 1.38 -10.22 -3.64
N GLN A 70 0.34 -10.01 -2.83
CA GLN A 70 0.07 -10.75 -1.62
C GLN A 70 -1.41 -11.12 -1.61
N SER A 71 -1.68 -12.33 -1.09
CA SER A 71 -3.02 -12.75 -0.74
C SER A 71 -3.20 -12.67 0.77
N PHE A 72 -4.38 -12.23 1.21
CA PHE A 72 -4.73 -12.14 2.63
C PHE A 72 -6.17 -12.62 2.86
N SER A 73 -6.42 -13.16 4.05
CA SER A 73 -7.78 -13.51 4.48
C SER A 73 -8.50 -12.29 5.01
N ILE A 74 -9.67 -11.99 4.46
CA ILE A 74 -10.56 -10.94 4.97
C ILE A 74 -11.27 -11.50 6.22
N PRO A 75 -11.17 -10.84 7.40
CA PRO A 75 -11.88 -11.27 8.59
C PRO A 75 -13.39 -11.38 8.37
N LYS A 76 -14.03 -12.35 9.04
CA LYS A 76 -15.50 -12.47 9.01
C LYS A 76 -16.14 -11.15 9.46
N ASN A 77 -17.28 -10.81 8.87
CA ASN A 77 -18.06 -9.60 9.16
C ASN A 77 -17.33 -8.28 8.83
N THR A 78 -16.31 -8.30 7.97
CA THR A 78 -15.71 -7.07 7.43
C THR A 78 -16.67 -6.42 6.45
N SER A 79 -17.23 -5.26 6.84
CA SER A 79 -18.20 -4.52 6.00
C SER A 79 -17.52 -3.71 4.88
N ALA A 80 -16.30 -3.24 5.14
CA ALA A 80 -15.53 -2.45 4.19
C ALA A 80 -14.03 -2.72 4.34
N LEU A 81 -13.34 -2.58 3.22
CA LEU A 81 -11.89 -2.61 3.11
C LEU A 81 -11.42 -1.30 2.49
N GLU A 82 -10.37 -0.72 3.06
CA GLU A 82 -9.60 0.32 2.39
C GLU A 82 -8.32 -0.35 1.85
N VAL A 83 -8.01 -0.09 0.58
CA VAL A 83 -6.72 -0.44 -0.01
C VAL A 83 -5.99 0.86 -0.29
N SER A 84 -4.84 1.04 0.34
CA SER A 84 -4.01 2.22 0.16
C SER A 84 -2.53 1.86 -0.02
N ALA A 85 -1.81 2.72 -0.71
CA ALA A 85 -0.38 2.59 -0.95
C ALA A 85 0.26 3.95 -1.16
N TRP A 86 1.53 4.09 -0.77
CA TRP A 86 2.39 5.16 -1.26
C TRP A 86 3.09 4.67 -2.52
N VAL A 87 2.97 5.43 -3.60
CA VAL A 87 3.52 5.06 -4.91
C VAL A 87 4.27 6.22 -5.55
N LYS A 88 5.28 5.87 -6.33
CA LYS A 88 6.03 6.77 -7.22
C LYS A 88 6.22 6.05 -8.54
N ALA A 89 6.08 6.75 -9.65
CA ALA A 89 6.40 6.25 -10.98
C ALA A 89 7.59 7.00 -11.57
N ASP A 90 8.43 6.32 -12.34
CA ASP A 90 9.56 6.93 -13.03
C ASP A 90 9.58 6.45 -14.49
N GLY A 91 9.31 7.35 -15.43
CA GLY A 91 9.39 7.08 -16.86
C GLY A 91 8.47 5.97 -17.36
N ILE A 92 7.28 5.80 -16.78
CA ILE A 92 6.36 4.74 -17.25
C ILE A 92 5.84 5.08 -18.65
N GLU A 93 6.31 4.35 -19.65
CA GLU A 93 5.78 4.42 -20.99
C GLU A 93 4.48 3.61 -21.10
N LYS A 94 3.42 4.25 -21.59
CA LYS A 94 2.18 3.53 -21.89
C LYS A 94 2.40 2.56 -23.04
N GLY A 95 1.83 1.37 -22.94
CA GLY A 95 1.78 0.43 -24.06
C GLY A 95 0.77 0.87 -25.14
N LYS A 96 0.46 -0.06 -26.05
CA LYS A 96 -0.42 0.22 -27.20
C LYS A 96 -1.82 0.70 -26.81
N SER A 97 -2.33 0.26 -25.66
CA SER A 97 -3.65 0.64 -25.16
C SER A 97 -3.54 1.44 -23.85
N ASP A 98 -4.55 2.25 -23.54
CA ASP A 98 -4.55 3.10 -22.33
C ASP A 98 -4.53 2.31 -21.01
N TRP A 99 -4.86 1.02 -21.03
CA TRP A 99 -4.78 0.12 -19.88
C TRP A 99 -3.38 -0.49 -19.68
N ASN A 100 -2.46 -0.34 -20.64
CA ASN A 100 -1.07 -0.77 -20.52
C ASN A 100 -0.24 0.28 -19.76
N LYS A 101 -0.53 0.43 -18.47
CA LYS A 101 0.11 1.38 -17.54
C LYS A 101 0.65 0.64 -16.32
N ALA A 102 1.43 1.31 -15.47
CA ALA A 102 1.74 0.77 -14.14
C ALA A 102 0.47 0.82 -13.27
N VAL A 103 0.11 -0.29 -12.63
CA VAL A 103 -1.15 -0.40 -11.88
C VAL A 103 -0.94 -1.02 -10.51
N ILE A 104 -1.77 -0.62 -9.56
CA ILE A 104 -2.07 -1.42 -8.36
C ILE A 104 -3.51 -1.89 -8.50
N ILE A 105 -3.71 -3.20 -8.38
CA ILE A 105 -5.02 -3.83 -8.50
C ILE A 105 -5.34 -4.50 -7.16
N ALA A 106 -6.54 -4.25 -6.66
CA ALA A 106 -7.11 -5.04 -5.58
C ALA A 106 -8.08 -6.05 -6.19
N GLU A 107 -7.78 -7.34 -6.04
CA GLU A 107 -8.69 -8.41 -6.43
C GLU A 107 -9.41 -8.95 -5.19
N ILE A 108 -10.72 -8.73 -5.14
CA ILE A 108 -11.57 -9.15 -4.01
C ILE A 108 -12.68 -10.02 -4.56
N ALA A 109 -12.76 -11.27 -4.10
CA ALA A 109 -13.74 -12.26 -4.54
C ALA A 109 -13.81 -12.42 -6.07
N GLY A 110 -12.64 -12.49 -6.73
CA GLY A 110 -12.52 -12.64 -8.18
C GLY A 110 -12.82 -11.37 -8.99
N LYS A 111 -13.03 -10.22 -8.34
CA LYS A 111 -13.25 -8.94 -9.00
C LYS A 111 -12.06 -8.01 -8.80
N GLY A 112 -11.27 -7.82 -9.84
CA GLY A 112 -10.17 -6.86 -9.88
C GLY A 112 -10.67 -5.42 -10.03
N LYS A 113 -10.16 -4.52 -9.20
CA LYS A 113 -10.35 -3.07 -9.36
C LYS A 113 -9.01 -2.35 -9.28
N ASN A 114 -8.75 -1.46 -10.22
CA ASN A 114 -7.57 -0.58 -10.15
C ASN A 114 -7.72 0.36 -8.95
N VAL A 115 -6.74 0.33 -8.07
CA VAL A 115 -6.51 1.34 -7.02
C VAL A 115 -5.88 2.57 -7.66
N VAL A 116 -4.91 2.36 -8.56
CA VAL A 116 -4.28 3.40 -9.36
C VAL A 116 -3.82 2.85 -10.71
N ALA A 117 -3.78 3.72 -11.72
CA ALA A 117 -3.03 3.51 -12.96
C ALA A 117 -2.15 4.74 -13.21
N LEU A 118 -0.85 4.53 -13.43
CA LEU A 118 0.17 5.57 -13.57
C LEU A 118 0.90 5.44 -14.90
N ASP A 119 1.14 6.58 -15.53
CA ASP A 119 2.02 6.77 -16.67
C ASP A 119 2.95 7.98 -16.45
N GLY A 120 4.07 8.02 -17.15
CA GLY A 120 5.11 9.03 -16.98
C GLY A 120 5.83 8.95 -15.63
N THR A 121 6.28 10.10 -15.16
CA THR A 121 6.97 10.26 -13.87
C THR A 121 6.04 10.96 -12.89
N THR A 122 5.95 10.44 -11.66
CA THR A 122 5.17 11.04 -10.58
C THR A 122 6.01 11.14 -9.31
N ALA A 123 5.72 12.14 -8.48
CA ALA A 123 6.26 12.18 -7.12
C ALA A 123 5.57 11.11 -6.24
N TRP A 124 6.11 10.87 -5.04
CA TRP A 124 5.41 10.05 -4.05
C TRP A 124 4.02 10.61 -3.77
N GLN A 125 3.01 9.76 -3.90
CA GLN A 125 1.61 10.09 -3.64
C GLN A 125 0.90 8.93 -2.94
N GLU A 126 -0.01 9.28 -2.03
CA GLU A 126 -0.92 8.31 -1.42
C GLU A 126 -2.06 8.03 -2.39
N VAL A 127 -2.24 6.76 -2.73
CA VAL A 127 -3.41 6.27 -3.46
C VAL A 127 -4.27 5.46 -2.51
N LYS A 128 -5.59 5.65 -2.57
CA LYS A 128 -6.54 4.93 -1.71
C LYS A 128 -7.84 4.64 -2.42
N LYS A 129 -8.40 3.47 -2.14
CA LYS A 129 -9.68 3.01 -2.67
C LYS A 129 -10.45 2.23 -1.61
N ASN A 130 -11.70 2.64 -1.40
CA ASN A 130 -12.63 1.91 -0.55
C ASN A 130 -13.39 0.85 -1.35
N HIS A 131 -13.52 -0.33 -0.77
CA HIS A 131 -14.37 -1.42 -1.22
C HIS A 131 -15.37 -1.75 -0.11
N SER A 132 -16.65 -1.55 -0.37
CA SER A 132 -17.74 -1.96 0.52
C SER A 132 -18.45 -3.18 -0.07
N HIS A 133 -18.76 -4.16 0.78
CA HIS A 133 -19.74 -5.19 0.43
C HIS A 133 -21.14 -4.55 0.57
N GLN A 134 -21.80 -4.28 -0.55
CA GLN A 134 -23.24 -4.02 -0.61
C GLN A 134 -23.94 -5.31 -1.00
#